data_AF-A0A7S7TEJ9-F1
#
_entry.id   AF-A0A7S7TEJ9-F1
#
_cell.length_a   1.000
_cell.length_b   1.000
_cell.length_c   1.000
_cell.angle_alpha   90.00
_cell.angle_beta   90.00
_cell.angle_gamma   90.00
#
_symmetry.space_group_name_H-M   'P 1'
#
loop_
_entity.id
_entity.type
_entity.pdbx_description
1 polymer ?
#
loop_
_entity_poly.entity_id
_entity_poly.type
_entity_poly.pdbx_seq_one_letter_code
_entity_poly.pdbx_strand_id
1 'polypeptide(L)'
;MRDFRDAKTMAQTLREALGAKSIPLTHSDSLELIAKLFGQRDWNTLAARIQAAGGSADVPASAQQSPPGAVRQEIAVATAVLDRYAGFYQLSEQAVLGVMREDHHLAVQLTGQRAVAFFAESQTEFFAREVDAQISFVIAADGQATSLILHQNGDKPMPRIDAASAKQIADRTAERVKNQSPASGTEAALRRLIEGVASGQPDYVDMTPALAAATREQLPHLQPFLADLGAIESTRFLGVGAQGEDVYSVRHANGASHWRIALDATGTISTAWVSAGP
;
A
#
# COMPACT_ATOMS: atom_id res chain seq x y z
N MET A 1 22.25 -10.89 -24.08
CA MET A 1 22.56 -9.48 -24.46
C MET A 1 21.30 -8.70 -24.10
N ARG A 2 21.37 -7.73 -23.17
CA ARG A 2 20.16 -7.01 -22.72
C ARG A 2 19.66 -6.11 -23.84
N ASP A 3 18.37 -6.14 -24.13
CA ASP A 3 17.75 -5.29 -25.15
C ASP A 3 16.73 -4.31 -24.55
N PHE A 4 16.01 -3.57 -25.39
CA PHE A 4 15.07 -2.54 -24.95
C PHE A 4 13.93 -3.09 -24.07
N ARG A 5 13.65 -4.39 -24.10
CA ARG A 5 12.66 -5.06 -23.22
C ARG A 5 13.13 -5.18 -21.78
N ASP A 6 14.45 -5.14 -21.54
CA ASP A 6 15.06 -5.20 -20.20
C ASP A 6 15.21 -3.82 -19.53
N ALA A 7 14.61 -2.78 -20.10
CA ALA A 7 14.88 -1.38 -19.72
C ALA A 7 14.62 -1.07 -18.23
N LYS A 8 13.61 -1.69 -17.60
CA LYS A 8 13.35 -1.53 -16.16
C LYS A 8 14.49 -2.09 -15.30
N THR A 9 14.95 -3.30 -15.64
CA THR A 9 16.09 -3.95 -14.98
C THR A 9 17.36 -3.13 -15.14
N MET A 10 17.56 -2.52 -16.30
CA MET A 10 18.69 -1.61 -16.56
C MET A 10 18.60 -0.33 -15.72
N ALA A 11 17.41 0.26 -15.58
CA ALA A 11 17.20 1.47 -14.77
C ALA A 11 17.44 1.20 -13.28
N GLN A 12 16.98 0.05 -12.79
CA GLN A 12 17.27 -0.39 -11.43
C GLN A 12 18.78 -0.60 -11.19
N THR A 13 19.46 -1.32 -12.10
CA THR A 13 20.92 -1.53 -12.02
C THR A 13 21.68 -0.18 -12.01
N LEU A 14 21.26 0.77 -12.85
CA LEU A 14 21.86 2.09 -12.95
C LEU A 14 21.71 2.88 -11.65
N ARG A 15 20.51 2.86 -11.05
CA ARG A 15 20.21 3.56 -9.80
C ARG A 15 21.04 3.01 -8.64
N GLU A 16 21.12 1.70 -8.51
CA GLU A 16 21.91 1.04 -7.47
C GLU A 16 23.40 1.37 -7.59
N ALA A 17 23.94 1.32 -8.82
CA ALA A 17 25.35 1.63 -9.07
C ALA A 17 25.72 3.10 -8.80
N LEU A 18 24.80 4.04 -9.08
CA LEU A 18 25.01 5.47 -8.83
C LEU A 18 24.73 5.85 -7.37
N GLY A 19 23.76 5.20 -6.72
CA GLY A 19 23.52 5.31 -5.28
C GLY A 19 24.73 4.87 -4.46
N ALA A 20 25.40 3.78 -4.85
CA ALA A 20 26.66 3.34 -4.22
C ALA A 20 27.79 4.38 -4.33
N LYS A 21 27.71 5.30 -5.29
CA LYS A 21 28.64 6.42 -5.48
C LYS A 21 28.12 7.74 -4.89
N SER A 22 27.09 7.69 -4.04
CA SER A 22 26.43 8.86 -3.43
C SER A 22 25.87 9.86 -4.45
N ILE A 23 25.50 9.40 -5.64
CA ILE A 23 24.80 10.20 -6.65
C ILE A 23 23.31 9.87 -6.53
N PRO A 24 22.49 10.73 -5.91
CA PRO A 24 21.08 10.46 -5.73
C PRO A 24 20.37 10.52 -7.09
N LEU A 25 19.70 9.43 -7.44
CA LEU A 25 18.89 9.34 -8.64
C LEU A 25 17.52 8.78 -8.28
N THR A 26 16.47 9.47 -8.71
CA THR A 26 15.12 8.96 -8.50
C THR A 26 14.87 7.77 -9.44
N HIS A 27 13.85 6.98 -9.11
CA HIS A 27 13.43 5.89 -9.98
C HIS A 27 13.01 6.42 -11.37
N SER A 28 12.30 7.55 -11.41
CA SER A 28 11.88 8.20 -12.66
C SER A 28 13.08 8.67 -13.49
N ASP A 29 14.07 9.32 -12.88
CA ASP A 29 15.28 9.78 -13.59
C ASP A 29 16.06 8.61 -14.20
N SER A 30 16.07 7.46 -13.51
CA SER A 30 16.77 6.26 -13.97
C SER A 30 16.12 5.69 -15.23
N LEU A 31 14.78 5.69 -15.28
CA LEU A 31 14.01 5.24 -16.45
C LEU A 31 14.18 6.20 -17.64
N GLU A 32 14.22 7.52 -17.39
CA GLU A 32 14.47 8.54 -18.41
C GLU A 32 15.87 8.40 -19.03
N LEU A 33 16.90 8.10 -18.23
CA LEU A 33 18.25 7.88 -18.73
C LEU A 33 18.34 6.62 -19.62
N ILE A 34 17.67 5.54 -19.23
CA ILE A 34 17.60 4.32 -20.06
C ILE A 34 16.80 4.56 -21.35
N ALA A 35 15.73 5.35 -21.30
CA ALA A 35 14.98 5.73 -22.51
C ALA A 35 15.87 6.43 -23.54
N LYS A 36 16.65 7.40 -23.08
CA LYS A 36 17.62 8.12 -23.93
C LYS A 36 18.73 7.21 -24.46
N LEU A 37 19.19 6.24 -23.66
CA LEU A 37 20.19 5.26 -24.09
C LEU A 37 19.71 4.43 -25.29
N PHE A 38 18.42 4.12 -25.36
CA PHE A 38 17.79 3.43 -26.50
C PHE A 38 17.27 4.38 -27.60
N GLY A 39 17.71 5.64 -27.57
CA GLY A 39 17.34 6.66 -28.56
C GLY A 39 15.87 7.07 -28.51
N GLN A 40 15.16 6.79 -27.41
CA GLN A 40 13.78 7.21 -27.21
C GLN A 40 13.74 8.57 -26.49
N ARG A 41 12.69 9.35 -26.77
CA ARG A 41 12.56 10.72 -26.26
C ARG A 41 12.38 10.78 -24.74
N ASP A 42 11.62 9.83 -24.21
CA ASP A 42 11.21 9.72 -22.82
C ASP A 42 10.88 8.26 -22.48
N TRP A 43 10.73 7.96 -21.18
CA TRP A 43 10.35 6.64 -20.72
C TRP A 43 9.03 6.14 -21.33
N ASN A 44 8.07 7.02 -21.51
CA ASN A 44 6.74 6.67 -22.05
C ASN A 44 6.82 6.10 -23.47
N THR A 45 7.67 6.68 -24.32
CA THR A 45 7.91 6.20 -25.69
C THR A 45 8.56 4.82 -25.70
N LEU A 46 9.56 4.61 -24.83
CA LEU A 46 10.22 3.31 -24.69
C LEU A 46 9.26 2.25 -24.13
N ALA A 47 8.44 2.60 -23.13
CA ALA A 47 7.47 1.71 -22.52
C ALA A 47 6.39 1.26 -23.52
N ALA A 48 5.87 2.19 -24.34
CA ALA A 48 4.93 1.87 -25.41
C ALA A 48 5.53 0.89 -26.43
N ARG A 49 6.82 1.04 -26.76
CA ARG A 49 7.54 0.13 -27.65
C ARG A 49 7.75 -1.26 -27.04
N ILE A 50 7.97 -1.34 -25.72
CA ILE A 50 8.05 -2.63 -24.99
C ILE A 50 6.69 -3.34 -25.03
N GLN A 51 5.60 -2.63 -24.80
CA GLN A 51 4.23 -3.18 -24.84
C GLN A 51 3.84 -3.62 -26.26
N ALA A 52 4.15 -2.81 -27.27
CA ALA A 52 3.91 -3.17 -28.68
C ALA A 52 4.72 -4.39 -29.13
N ALA A 53 5.90 -4.61 -28.56
CA ALA A 53 6.72 -5.79 -28.82
C ALA A 53 6.28 -7.05 -28.06
N GLY A 54 5.25 -6.95 -27.21
CA GLY A 54 4.74 -8.02 -26.33
C GLY A 54 3.28 -8.42 -26.55
N GLY A 55 2.58 -7.90 -27.57
CA GLY A 55 1.15 -8.16 -27.79
C GLY A 55 0.81 -8.90 -29.08
N SER A 56 0.32 -10.13 -28.96
CA SER A 56 -0.59 -10.78 -29.94
C SER A 56 -1.87 -11.23 -29.22
N ALA A 57 -2.99 -10.66 -29.67
CA ALA A 57 -4.40 -11.10 -29.65
C ALA A 57 -5.21 -11.29 -28.34
N ASP A 58 -6.24 -10.44 -28.21
CA ASP A 58 -7.64 -10.60 -27.74
C ASP A 58 -8.00 -11.21 -26.37
N VAL A 59 -8.48 -10.35 -25.44
CA VAL A 59 -9.66 -10.51 -24.54
C VAL A 59 -10.13 -9.10 -24.09
N PRO A 60 -11.44 -8.78 -23.94
CA PRO A 60 -11.94 -7.43 -23.68
C PRO A 60 -11.94 -7.00 -22.19
N ALA A 61 -11.81 -5.69 -21.99
CA ALA A 61 -12.12 -4.88 -20.79
C ALA A 61 -11.69 -5.46 -19.42
N SER A 62 -10.38 -5.44 -19.16
CA SER A 62 -9.85 -5.36 -17.79
C SER A 62 -9.45 -3.92 -17.51
N ALA A 63 -9.80 -3.41 -16.33
CA ALA A 63 -9.38 -2.12 -15.80
C ALA A 63 -7.87 -1.97 -15.98
N GLN A 64 -7.49 -1.18 -16.97
CA GLN A 64 -6.10 -0.88 -17.24
C GLN A 64 -5.64 0.06 -16.13
N GLN A 65 -4.97 -0.49 -15.13
CA GLN A 65 -4.19 0.30 -14.19
C GLN A 65 -3.32 1.27 -15.00
N SER A 66 -3.64 2.57 -14.94
CA SER A 66 -2.83 3.61 -15.55
C SER A 66 -1.39 3.46 -15.06
N PRO A 67 -0.39 3.44 -15.97
CA PRO A 67 1.00 3.31 -15.55
C PRO A 67 1.36 4.48 -14.61
N PRO A 68 2.01 4.21 -13.46
CA PRO A 68 2.46 5.27 -12.57
C PRO A 68 3.47 6.14 -13.33
N GLY A 69 3.06 7.39 -13.64
CA GLY A 69 3.84 8.34 -14.44
C GLY A 69 3.14 8.91 -15.69
N ALA A 70 1.95 8.43 -16.06
CA ALA A 70 1.10 9.16 -16.99
C ALA A 70 0.64 10.49 -16.33
N VAL A 71 0.66 11.59 -17.08
CA VAL A 71 0.07 12.85 -16.62
C VAL A 71 -1.42 12.61 -16.43
N ARG A 72 -1.83 12.38 -15.18
CA ARG A 72 -3.23 12.10 -14.84
C ARG A 72 -4.06 13.31 -15.21
N GLN A 73 -5.02 13.11 -16.10
CA GLN A 73 -5.88 14.17 -16.59
C GLN A 73 -7.17 14.16 -15.77
N GLU A 74 -7.41 15.24 -15.02
CA GLU A 74 -8.70 15.44 -14.38
C GLU A 74 -9.79 15.60 -15.44
N ILE A 75 -10.90 14.87 -15.26
CA ILE A 75 -12.11 15.03 -16.04
C ILE A 75 -13.22 15.61 -15.18
N ALA A 76 -14.10 16.42 -15.81
CA ALA A 76 -15.29 16.89 -15.13
C ALA A 76 -16.32 15.76 -15.04
N VAL A 77 -16.73 15.43 -13.82
CA VAL A 77 -17.79 14.46 -13.54
C VAL A 77 -18.96 15.18 -12.88
N ALA A 78 -20.20 14.82 -13.26
CA ALA A 78 -21.39 15.41 -12.67
C ALA A 78 -21.47 15.09 -11.16
N THR A 79 -21.91 16.06 -10.36
CA THR A 79 -22.00 15.91 -8.89
C THR A 79 -22.88 14.73 -8.47
N ALA A 80 -23.95 14.45 -9.21
CA ALA A 80 -24.82 13.29 -8.99
C ALA A 80 -24.13 11.93 -9.20
N VAL A 81 -23.02 11.88 -9.92
CA VAL A 81 -22.16 10.68 -10.02
C VAL A 81 -21.28 10.60 -8.78
N LEU A 82 -20.69 11.71 -8.32
CA LEU A 82 -19.89 11.78 -7.10
C LEU A 82 -20.68 11.37 -5.85
N ASP A 83 -21.96 11.74 -5.78
CA ASP A 83 -22.85 11.36 -4.67
C ASP A 83 -23.00 9.84 -4.49
N ARG A 84 -22.81 9.04 -5.56
CA ARG A 84 -22.88 7.57 -5.51
C ARG A 84 -21.72 6.95 -4.75
N TYR A 85 -20.59 7.67 -4.70
CA TYR A 85 -19.35 7.24 -4.06
C TYR A 85 -19.24 7.72 -2.62
N ALA A 86 -20.08 8.66 -2.20
CA ALA A 86 -20.11 9.13 -0.82
C ALA A 86 -20.54 8.00 0.13
N GLY A 87 -19.74 7.73 1.16
CA GLY A 87 -19.97 6.61 2.07
C GLY A 87 -18.71 6.20 2.83
N PHE A 88 -18.77 5.01 3.44
CA PHE A 88 -17.70 4.47 4.25
C PHE A 88 -17.25 3.12 3.72
N TYR A 89 -15.95 2.90 3.64
CA TYR A 89 -15.33 1.71 3.06
C TYR A 89 -14.33 1.13 4.06
N GLN A 90 -14.51 -0.13 4.43
CA GLN A 90 -13.71 -0.75 5.50
C GLN A 90 -12.34 -1.19 4.97
N LEU A 91 -11.26 -0.65 5.53
CA LEU A 91 -9.90 -1.11 5.25
C LEU A 91 -9.51 -2.28 6.16
N SER A 92 -9.88 -2.20 7.44
CA SER A 92 -9.62 -3.22 8.45
C SER A 92 -10.61 -3.12 9.60
N GLU A 93 -10.46 -3.96 10.61
CA GLU A 93 -11.22 -3.89 11.88
C GLU A 93 -10.94 -2.62 12.71
N GLN A 94 -9.93 -1.85 12.32
CA GLN A 94 -9.45 -0.67 13.02
C GLN A 94 -9.45 0.59 12.14
N ALA A 95 -9.60 0.44 10.82
CA ALA A 95 -9.52 1.55 9.88
C ALA A 95 -10.68 1.54 8.88
N VAL A 96 -11.26 2.70 8.68
CA VAL A 96 -12.29 2.98 7.69
C VAL A 96 -11.89 4.19 6.87
N LEU A 97 -12.23 4.15 5.60
CA LEU A 97 -12.05 5.24 4.66
C LEU A 97 -13.42 5.88 4.39
N GLY A 98 -13.58 7.13 4.84
CA GLY A 98 -14.74 7.96 4.58
C GLY A 98 -14.56 8.72 3.27
N VAL A 99 -15.58 8.70 2.42
CA VAL A 99 -15.64 9.44 1.16
C VAL A 99 -16.81 10.40 1.23
N MET A 100 -16.54 11.68 0.99
CA MET A 100 -17.54 12.74 0.95
C MET A 100 -17.39 13.52 -0.36
N ARG A 101 -18.51 13.98 -0.93
CA ARG A 101 -18.46 14.92 -2.05
C ARG A 101 -18.21 16.33 -1.54
N GLU A 102 -17.18 16.98 -2.05
CA GLU A 102 -16.92 18.41 -1.87
C GLU A 102 -16.93 19.09 -3.24
N ASP A 103 -17.96 19.89 -3.49
CA ASP A 103 -18.21 20.54 -4.79
C ASP A 103 -18.14 19.55 -5.96
N HIS A 104 -17.04 19.60 -6.73
CA HIS A 104 -16.76 18.83 -7.94
C HIS A 104 -15.71 17.73 -7.75
N HIS A 105 -15.31 17.41 -6.52
CA HIS A 105 -14.32 16.37 -6.22
C HIS A 105 -14.74 15.54 -5.00
N LEU A 106 -13.96 14.51 -4.68
CA LEU A 106 -14.15 13.70 -3.48
C LEU A 106 -13.14 14.11 -2.41
N ALA A 107 -13.62 14.40 -1.21
CA ALA A 107 -12.80 14.44 -0.01
C ALA A 107 -12.74 13.02 0.59
N VAL A 108 -11.54 12.47 0.68
CA VAL A 108 -11.29 11.12 1.17
C VAL A 108 -10.49 11.18 2.46
N GLN A 109 -10.99 10.55 3.51
CA GLN A 109 -10.38 10.54 4.83
C GLN A 109 -10.21 9.12 5.35
N LEU A 110 -8.98 8.72 5.62
CA LEU A 110 -8.68 7.50 6.36
C LEU A 110 -8.66 7.78 7.87
N THR A 111 -9.11 6.82 8.70
CA THR A 111 -9.07 6.93 10.17
C THR A 111 -7.73 7.47 10.67
N GLY A 112 -7.77 8.50 11.52
CA GLY A 112 -6.59 9.11 12.12
C GLY A 112 -5.78 10.01 11.18
N GLN A 113 -6.24 10.24 9.94
CA GLN A 113 -5.60 11.12 8.97
C GLN A 113 -6.48 12.32 8.62
N ARG A 114 -5.85 13.35 8.02
CA ARG A 114 -6.58 14.46 7.40
C ARG A 114 -7.26 14.01 6.11
N ALA A 115 -8.34 14.69 5.73
CA ALA A 115 -8.93 14.49 4.43
C ALA A 115 -7.97 14.92 3.30
N VAL A 116 -8.04 14.22 2.18
CA VAL A 116 -7.27 14.48 0.96
C VAL A 116 -8.24 14.59 -0.21
N ALA A 117 -8.03 15.57 -1.08
CA ALA A 117 -8.83 15.74 -2.28
C ALA A 117 -8.46 14.72 -3.36
N PHE A 118 -9.47 14.06 -3.91
CA PHE A 118 -9.38 13.11 -5.02
C PHE A 118 -10.19 13.62 -6.21
N PHE A 119 -9.52 13.69 -7.36
CA PHE A 119 -10.04 14.23 -8.61
C PHE A 119 -10.32 13.08 -9.58
N ALA A 120 -11.40 13.20 -10.35
CA ALA A 120 -11.81 12.14 -11.28
C ALA A 120 -10.83 12.03 -12.45
N GLU A 121 -10.36 10.81 -12.74
CA GLU A 121 -9.64 10.44 -13.96
C GLU A 121 -10.60 9.74 -14.95
N SER A 122 -11.60 9.04 -14.42
CA SER A 122 -12.71 8.45 -15.17
C SER A 122 -14.02 8.58 -14.38
N GLN A 123 -15.09 7.91 -14.82
CA GLN A 123 -16.33 7.90 -14.03
C GLN A 123 -16.15 7.20 -12.68
N THR A 124 -15.25 6.20 -12.58
CA THR A 124 -15.08 5.34 -11.40
C THR A 124 -13.69 5.40 -10.79
N GLU A 125 -12.74 6.08 -11.42
CA GLU A 125 -11.35 6.17 -10.98
C GLU A 125 -10.99 7.61 -10.61
N PHE A 126 -10.31 7.75 -9.48
CA PHE A 126 -9.93 9.04 -8.92
C PHE A 126 -8.50 9.00 -8.40
N PHE A 127 -7.83 10.14 -8.42
CA PHE A 127 -6.45 10.27 -7.95
C PHE A 127 -6.26 11.49 -7.04
N ALA A 128 -5.36 11.36 -6.08
CA ALA A 128 -4.89 12.49 -5.29
C ALA A 128 -3.72 13.20 -5.98
N ARG A 129 -3.64 14.52 -5.80
CA ARG A 129 -2.49 15.34 -6.26
C ARG A 129 -1.40 15.48 -5.20
N GLU A 130 -1.79 15.45 -3.93
CA GLU A 130 -0.90 15.70 -2.80
C GLU A 130 -0.12 14.45 -2.36
N VAL A 131 -0.65 13.27 -2.67
CA VAL A 131 -0.06 11.98 -2.32
C VAL A 131 -0.20 11.05 -3.53
N ASP A 132 0.75 10.12 -3.70
CA ASP A 132 0.62 9.09 -4.75
C ASP A 132 -0.36 8.01 -4.29
N ALA A 133 -1.64 8.33 -4.43
CA ALA A 133 -2.75 7.43 -4.15
C ALA A 133 -3.81 7.57 -5.23
N GLN A 134 -4.39 6.43 -5.61
CA GLN A 134 -5.55 6.37 -6.50
C GLN A 134 -6.62 5.47 -5.87
N ILE A 135 -7.87 5.72 -6.22
CA ILE A 135 -8.99 4.88 -5.81
C ILE A 135 -9.85 4.53 -7.03
N SER A 136 -10.35 3.30 -7.03
CA SER A 136 -11.32 2.82 -8.01
C SER A 136 -12.57 2.31 -7.30
N PHE A 137 -13.75 2.65 -7.82
CA PHE A 137 -15.01 2.18 -7.26
C PHE A 137 -15.56 0.98 -8.03
N VAL A 138 -16.00 -0.04 -7.30
CA VAL A 138 -16.83 -1.12 -7.83
C VAL A 138 -18.29 -0.72 -7.62
N ILE A 139 -19.08 -0.73 -8.69
CA ILE A 139 -20.49 -0.35 -8.67
C ILE A 139 -21.40 -1.55 -8.94
N ALA A 140 -22.54 -1.59 -8.26
CA ALA A 140 -23.61 -2.54 -8.52
C ALA A 140 -24.47 -2.09 -9.72
N ALA A 141 -25.37 -2.99 -10.17
CA ALA A 141 -26.28 -2.74 -11.29
C ALA A 141 -27.27 -1.58 -11.04
N ASP A 142 -27.54 -1.24 -9.78
CA ASP A 142 -28.37 -0.10 -9.37
C ASP A 142 -27.59 1.23 -9.37
N GLY A 143 -26.30 1.20 -9.70
CA GLY A 143 -25.41 2.36 -9.74
C GLY A 143 -24.80 2.74 -8.38
N GLN A 144 -25.06 2.00 -7.31
CA GLN A 144 -24.43 2.23 -6.01
C GLN A 144 -23.04 1.61 -5.94
N ALA A 145 -22.10 2.33 -5.33
CA ALA A 145 -20.80 1.76 -5.01
C ALA A 145 -20.94 0.66 -3.96
N THR A 146 -20.32 -0.49 -4.20
CA THR A 146 -20.28 -1.65 -3.29
C THR A 146 -18.90 -1.82 -2.65
N SER A 147 -17.84 -1.36 -3.30
CA SER A 147 -16.48 -1.44 -2.82
C SER A 147 -15.63 -0.30 -3.39
N LEU A 148 -14.56 0.02 -2.70
CA LEU A 148 -13.48 0.90 -3.16
C LEU A 148 -12.19 0.08 -3.17
N ILE A 149 -11.34 0.28 -4.16
CA ILE A 149 -9.99 -0.27 -4.20
C ILE A 149 -9.01 0.90 -4.04
N LEU A 150 -8.20 0.89 -2.99
CA LEU A 150 -7.10 1.83 -2.82
C LEU A 150 -5.84 1.29 -3.50
N HIS A 151 -5.32 2.03 -4.45
CA HIS A 151 -4.08 1.76 -5.17
C HIS A 151 -2.95 2.59 -4.55
N GLN A 152 -2.40 2.09 -3.44
CA GLN A 152 -1.28 2.72 -2.76
C GLN A 152 -0.45 1.63 -2.07
N ASN A 153 0.76 1.36 -2.56
CA ASN A 153 1.58 0.21 -2.15
C ASN A 153 0.83 -1.13 -2.36
N GLY A 154 0.30 -1.33 -3.57
CA GLY A 154 -0.56 -2.46 -3.93
C GLY A 154 -2.05 -2.22 -3.67
N ASP A 155 -2.88 -3.07 -4.28
CA ASP A 155 -4.33 -2.93 -4.29
C ASP A 155 -4.95 -3.39 -2.96
N LYS A 156 -5.81 -2.54 -2.39
CA LYS A 156 -6.50 -2.79 -1.12
C LYS A 156 -8.01 -2.64 -1.35
N PRO A 157 -8.74 -3.75 -1.61
CA PRO A 157 -10.18 -3.71 -1.73
C PRO A 157 -10.83 -3.46 -0.36
N MET A 158 -11.82 -2.58 -0.33
CA MET A 158 -12.50 -2.10 0.86
C MET A 158 -14.02 -2.17 0.64
N PRO A 159 -14.74 -3.13 1.25
CA PRO A 159 -16.19 -3.21 1.10
C PRO A 159 -16.86 -1.97 1.70
N ARG A 160 -17.94 -1.51 1.07
CA ARG A 160 -18.77 -0.44 1.62
C ARG A 160 -19.52 -0.94 2.85
N ILE A 161 -19.53 -0.15 3.92
CA ILE A 161 -20.21 -0.44 5.18
C ILE A 161 -21.16 0.70 5.55
N ASP A 162 -22.09 0.42 6.46
CA ASP A 162 -23.00 1.43 6.98
C ASP A 162 -22.29 2.42 7.93
N ALA A 163 -22.91 3.59 8.11
CA ALA A 163 -22.34 4.66 8.92
C ALA A 163 -22.19 4.30 10.41
N ALA A 164 -23.05 3.45 10.96
CA ALA A 164 -22.97 3.06 12.37
C ALA A 164 -21.76 2.14 12.59
N SER A 165 -21.57 1.15 11.72
CA SER A 165 -20.38 0.28 11.72
C SER A 165 -19.09 1.09 11.53
N ALA A 166 -19.07 2.03 10.58
CA ALA A 166 -17.94 2.92 10.35
C ALA A 166 -17.59 3.76 11.59
N LYS A 167 -18.62 4.33 12.24
CA LYS A 167 -18.45 5.11 13.47
C LYS A 167 -17.87 4.25 14.60
N GLN A 168 -18.36 3.03 14.79
CA GLN A 168 -17.85 2.13 15.82
C GLN A 168 -16.37 1.79 15.61
N ILE A 169 -15.94 1.55 14.38
CA ILE A 169 -14.53 1.31 14.04
C ILE A 169 -13.70 2.55 14.39
N ALA A 170 -14.13 3.73 13.93
CA ALA A 170 -13.42 4.99 14.18
C ALA A 170 -13.32 5.33 15.68
N ASP A 171 -14.41 5.19 16.43
CA ASP A 171 -14.46 5.46 17.87
C ASP A 171 -13.54 4.50 18.64
N ARG A 172 -13.62 3.19 18.35
CA ARG A 172 -12.76 2.17 18.98
C ARG A 172 -11.29 2.47 18.74
N THR A 173 -10.92 2.82 17.51
CA THR A 173 -9.54 3.17 17.18
C THR A 173 -9.11 4.45 17.88
N ALA A 174 -9.96 5.48 17.90
CA ALA A 174 -9.68 6.72 18.62
C ALA A 174 -9.48 6.50 20.13
N GLU A 175 -10.28 5.63 20.75
CA GLU A 175 -10.11 5.25 22.16
C GLU A 175 -8.78 4.53 22.39
N ARG A 176 -8.39 3.60 21.52
CA ARG A 176 -7.10 2.91 21.63
C ARG A 176 -5.92 3.86 21.44
N VAL A 177 -5.99 4.77 20.48
CA VAL A 177 -5.00 5.83 20.29
C VAL A 177 -4.95 6.76 21.49
N LYS A 178 -6.07 7.08 22.11
CA LYS A 178 -6.10 7.90 23.32
C LYS A 178 -5.48 7.19 24.52
N ASN A 179 -5.81 5.91 24.70
CA ASN A 179 -5.40 5.14 25.88
C ASN A 179 -3.99 4.56 25.78
N GLN A 180 -3.44 4.47 24.57
CA GLN A 180 -2.09 3.93 24.31
C GLN A 180 -1.91 2.53 24.92
N SER A 181 -2.85 1.63 24.61
CA SER A 181 -2.82 0.24 25.11
C SER A 181 -2.73 -0.76 23.95
N PRO A 182 -1.83 -1.75 24.04
CA PRO A 182 -1.74 -2.79 23.03
C PRO A 182 -3.02 -3.62 22.99
N ALA A 183 -3.35 -4.14 21.81
CA ALA A 183 -4.37 -5.15 21.66
C ALA A 183 -3.91 -6.47 22.30
N SER A 184 -4.86 -7.25 22.81
CA SER A 184 -4.54 -8.56 23.37
C SER A 184 -3.92 -9.47 22.30
N GLY A 185 -2.77 -10.07 22.60
CA GLY A 185 -2.12 -11.05 21.73
C GLY A 185 -1.16 -10.50 20.66
N THR A 186 -1.09 -9.18 20.44
CA THR A 186 -0.21 -8.59 19.41
C THR A 186 1.27 -8.83 19.68
N GLU A 187 1.73 -8.72 20.92
CA GLU A 187 3.13 -9.02 21.27
C GLU A 187 3.51 -10.47 20.98
N ALA A 188 2.64 -11.43 21.34
CA ALA A 188 2.89 -12.84 21.08
C ALA A 188 2.87 -13.17 19.58
N ALA A 189 1.93 -12.58 18.83
CA ALA A 189 1.89 -12.71 17.38
C ALA A 189 3.13 -12.10 16.71
N LEU A 190 3.60 -10.95 17.19
CA LEU A 190 4.80 -10.29 16.69
C LEU A 190 6.05 -11.15 16.88
N ARG A 191 6.25 -11.75 18.06
CA ARG A 191 7.40 -12.63 18.31
C ARG A 191 7.40 -13.84 17.37
N ARG A 192 6.26 -14.52 17.23
CA ARG A 192 6.10 -15.65 16.28
C ARG A 192 6.40 -15.23 14.84
N LEU A 193 5.91 -14.06 14.43
CA LEU A 193 6.18 -13.51 13.10
C LEU A 193 7.68 -13.30 12.87
N ILE A 194 8.37 -12.64 13.80
CA ILE A 194 9.81 -12.36 13.71
C ILE A 194 10.60 -13.66 13.62
N GLU A 195 10.33 -14.62 14.51
CA GLU A 195 11.02 -15.91 14.56
C GLU A 195 10.79 -16.74 13.27
N GLY A 196 9.56 -16.76 12.77
CA GLY A 196 9.21 -17.43 11.52
C GLY A 196 9.91 -16.79 10.31
N VAL A 197 9.92 -15.46 10.20
CA VAL A 197 10.59 -14.77 9.09
C VAL A 197 12.12 -14.92 9.18
N ALA A 198 12.72 -14.78 10.37
CA ALA A 198 14.18 -14.93 10.56
C ALA A 198 14.67 -16.35 10.21
N SER A 199 13.88 -17.38 10.52
CA SER A 199 14.17 -18.77 10.15
C SER A 199 13.86 -19.11 8.69
N GLY A 200 13.26 -18.19 7.93
CA GLY A 200 12.80 -18.44 6.56
C GLY A 200 11.56 -19.32 6.47
N GLN A 201 10.90 -19.61 7.59
CA GLN A 201 9.67 -20.41 7.68
C GLN A 201 8.54 -19.64 8.39
N PRO A 202 8.00 -18.56 7.80
CA PRO A 202 6.86 -17.86 8.38
C PRO A 202 5.64 -18.78 8.49
N ASP A 203 4.92 -18.69 9.61
CA ASP A 203 3.60 -19.32 9.72
C ASP A 203 2.56 -18.48 8.97
N TYR A 204 2.27 -18.88 7.73
CA TYR A 204 1.32 -18.17 6.88
C TYR A 204 -0.14 -18.37 7.32
N VAL A 205 -0.45 -19.31 8.21
CA VAL A 205 -1.81 -19.52 8.74
C VAL A 205 -2.16 -18.44 9.76
N ASP A 206 -1.16 -17.91 10.46
CA ASP A 206 -1.31 -16.77 11.37
C ASP A 206 -1.45 -15.42 10.64
N MET A 207 -1.50 -15.40 9.30
CA MET A 207 -1.58 -14.19 8.49
C MET A 207 -2.83 -14.18 7.61
N THR A 208 -3.40 -12.99 7.43
CA THR A 208 -4.42 -12.82 6.38
C THR A 208 -3.84 -13.19 5.01
N PRO A 209 -4.65 -13.65 4.04
CA PRO A 209 -4.15 -14.04 2.72
C PRO A 209 -3.30 -12.95 2.03
N ALA A 210 -3.71 -11.68 2.18
CA ALA A 210 -2.99 -10.54 1.63
C ALA A 210 -1.61 -10.36 2.28
N LEU A 211 -1.52 -10.41 3.61
CA LEU A 211 -0.25 -10.32 4.32
C LEU A 211 0.64 -11.53 3.99
N ALA A 212 0.09 -12.74 3.97
CA ALA A 212 0.83 -13.94 3.63
C ALA A 212 1.44 -13.88 2.22
N ALA A 213 0.71 -13.33 1.24
CA ALA A 213 1.22 -13.11 -0.11
C ALA A 213 2.38 -12.09 -0.11
N ALA A 214 2.20 -10.94 0.55
CA ALA A 214 3.23 -9.92 0.67
C ALA A 214 4.49 -10.44 1.39
N THR A 215 4.33 -11.21 2.47
CA THR A 215 5.44 -11.83 3.19
C THR A 215 6.20 -12.80 2.30
N ARG A 216 5.53 -13.64 1.49
CA ARG A 216 6.22 -14.54 0.53
C ARG A 216 7.04 -13.78 -0.49
N GLU A 217 6.50 -12.70 -1.03
CA GLU A 217 7.18 -11.85 -2.01
C GLU A 217 8.41 -11.15 -1.42
N GLN A 218 8.30 -10.66 -0.18
CA GLN A 218 9.37 -9.92 0.50
C GLN A 218 10.36 -10.79 1.27
N LEU A 219 10.05 -12.08 1.49
CA LEU A 219 10.86 -12.99 2.30
C LEU A 219 12.35 -13.01 1.94
N PRO A 220 12.77 -13.03 0.66
CA PRO A 220 14.19 -13.02 0.31
C PRO A 220 14.97 -11.80 0.81
N HIS A 221 14.29 -10.68 1.08
CA HIS A 221 14.88 -9.47 1.62
C HIS A 221 14.70 -9.37 3.14
N LEU A 222 13.56 -9.81 3.66
CA LEU A 222 13.24 -9.73 5.09
C LEU A 222 14.00 -10.76 5.93
N GLN A 223 14.15 -11.99 5.41
CA GLN A 223 14.80 -13.09 6.13
C GLN A 223 16.25 -12.76 6.51
N PRO A 224 17.15 -12.35 5.59
CA PRO A 224 18.54 -12.07 5.96
C PRO A 224 18.62 -10.90 6.94
N PHE A 225 17.81 -9.84 6.74
CA PHE A 225 17.76 -8.70 7.64
C PHE A 225 17.40 -9.10 9.09
N LEU A 226 16.36 -9.92 9.28
CA LEU A 226 15.96 -10.35 10.63
C LEU A 226 16.88 -11.43 11.21
N ALA A 227 17.49 -12.28 10.37
CA ALA A 227 18.48 -13.25 10.81
C ALA A 227 19.75 -12.56 11.34
N ASP A 228 20.22 -11.50 10.66
CA ASP A 228 21.41 -10.73 11.06
C ASP A 228 21.21 -10.01 12.40
N LEU A 229 19.99 -9.55 12.70
CA LEU A 229 19.65 -8.97 14.01
C LEU A 229 19.78 -9.98 15.15
N GLY A 230 19.59 -11.27 14.87
CA GLY A 230 19.69 -12.34 15.85
C GLY A 230 18.45 -12.52 16.75
N ALA A 231 18.61 -13.32 17.80
CA ALA A 231 17.52 -13.69 18.72
C ALA A 231 16.90 -12.47 19.40
N ILE A 232 15.58 -12.52 19.64
CA ILE A 232 14.85 -11.50 20.40
C ILE A 232 15.29 -11.56 21.86
N GLU A 233 15.73 -10.44 22.41
CA GLU A 233 16.06 -10.29 23.83
C GLU A 233 14.90 -9.69 24.63
N SER A 234 14.22 -8.70 24.05
CA SER A 234 13.07 -8.05 24.68
C SER A 234 12.16 -7.38 23.67
N THR A 235 10.89 -7.22 24.04
CA THR A 235 9.90 -6.47 23.29
C THR A 235 9.39 -5.32 24.16
N ARG A 236 9.31 -4.12 23.61
CA ARG A 236 8.78 -2.94 24.28
C ARG A 236 7.65 -2.34 23.47
N PHE A 237 6.47 -2.25 24.05
CA PHE A 237 5.37 -1.48 23.49
C PHE A 237 5.70 0.02 23.52
N LEU A 238 5.55 0.68 22.38
CA LEU A 238 5.82 2.11 22.21
C LEU A 238 4.54 2.94 22.13
N GLY A 239 3.43 2.34 21.69
CA GLY A 239 2.18 3.06 21.55
C GLY A 239 1.24 2.48 20.50
N VAL A 240 0.13 3.16 20.28
CA VAL A 240 -0.85 2.87 19.22
C VAL A 240 -0.74 3.93 18.14
N GLY A 241 -0.54 3.49 16.89
CA GLY A 241 -0.49 4.34 15.71
C GLY A 241 -1.85 4.92 15.32
N ALA A 242 -1.86 5.93 14.44
CA ALA A 242 -3.07 6.66 14.07
C ALA A 242 -4.21 5.79 13.51
N GLN A 243 -3.92 4.61 12.94
CA GLN A 243 -4.91 3.67 12.40
C GLN A 243 -5.17 2.49 13.34
N GLY A 244 -4.66 2.54 14.57
CA GLY A 244 -4.86 1.51 15.59
C GLY A 244 -3.79 0.43 15.64
N GLU A 245 -2.74 0.48 14.81
CA GLU A 245 -1.70 -0.54 14.85
C GLU A 245 -0.87 -0.40 16.14
N ASP A 246 -0.53 -1.53 16.76
CA ASP A 246 0.39 -1.53 17.88
C ASP A 246 1.82 -1.32 17.37
N VAL A 247 2.53 -0.42 18.05
CA VAL A 247 3.91 -0.09 17.72
C VAL A 247 4.82 -0.70 18.77
N TYR A 248 5.79 -1.48 18.32
CA TYR A 248 6.77 -2.14 19.19
C TYR A 248 8.20 -1.81 18.77
N SER A 249 9.07 -1.68 19.76
CA SER A 249 10.52 -1.80 19.59
C SER A 249 10.94 -3.18 20.07
N VAL A 250 11.70 -3.89 19.26
CA VAL A 250 12.22 -5.22 19.59
C VAL A 250 13.73 -5.13 19.65
N ARG A 251 14.30 -5.42 20.82
CA ARG A 251 15.76 -5.56 20.97
C ARG A 251 16.13 -6.97 20.58
N HIS A 252 17.14 -7.09 19.74
CA HIS A 252 17.76 -8.34 19.34
C HIS A 252 19.23 -8.35 19.76
N ALA A 253 19.86 -9.52 19.71
CA ALA A 253 21.27 -9.70 20.07
C ALA A 253 22.24 -8.74 19.34
N ASN A 254 21.98 -8.42 18.07
CA ASN A 254 22.86 -7.61 17.22
C ASN A 254 22.26 -6.27 16.80
N GLY A 255 21.14 -5.84 17.39
CA GLY A 255 20.48 -4.59 17.00
C GLY A 255 19.07 -4.43 17.52
N ALA A 256 18.27 -3.62 16.82
CA ALA A 256 16.87 -3.43 17.13
C ALA A 256 16.02 -3.33 15.86
N SER A 257 14.74 -3.66 15.98
CA SER A 257 13.75 -3.47 14.93
C SER A 257 12.51 -2.76 15.48
N HIS A 258 11.89 -1.92 14.65
CA HIS A 258 10.64 -1.22 14.96
C HIS A 258 9.51 -1.78 14.12
N TRP A 259 8.42 -2.14 14.78
CA TRP A 259 7.28 -2.83 14.18
C TRP A 259 5.99 -2.05 14.36
N ARG A 260 5.15 -2.04 13.32
CA ARG A 260 3.73 -1.72 13.41
C ARG A 260 2.96 -2.99 13.06
N ILE A 261 2.08 -3.44 13.93
CA ILE A 261 1.34 -4.69 13.75
C ILE A 261 -0.12 -4.53 14.17
N ALA A 262 -1.04 -5.15 13.44
CA ALA A 262 -2.44 -5.26 13.85
C ALA A 262 -2.95 -6.69 13.64
N LEU A 263 -3.91 -7.09 14.47
CA LEU A 263 -4.66 -8.33 14.34
C LEU A 263 -6.07 -8.02 13.84
N ASP A 264 -6.68 -8.95 13.10
CA ASP A 264 -8.11 -8.94 12.87
C ASP A 264 -8.89 -9.50 14.08
N ALA A 265 -10.22 -9.58 13.96
CA ALA A 265 -11.11 -10.05 15.02
C ALA A 265 -10.87 -11.53 15.43
N THR A 266 -10.20 -12.33 14.60
CA THR A 266 -9.86 -13.73 14.89
C THR A 266 -8.50 -13.89 15.57
N GLY A 267 -7.74 -12.80 15.71
CA GLY A 267 -6.37 -12.82 16.22
C GLY A 267 -5.31 -13.11 15.15
N THR A 268 -5.71 -13.14 13.87
CA THR A 268 -4.81 -13.33 12.73
C THR A 268 -4.13 -12.01 12.39
N ILE A 269 -2.85 -12.03 12.00
CA ILE A 269 -2.10 -10.82 11.65
C ILE A 269 -2.63 -10.25 10.34
N SER A 270 -3.22 -9.05 10.42
CA SER A 270 -3.82 -8.36 9.28
C SER A 270 -2.82 -7.43 8.59
N THR A 271 -1.90 -6.83 9.35
CA THR A 271 -0.81 -6.01 8.81
C THR A 271 0.42 -6.10 9.70
N ALA A 272 1.59 -6.04 9.08
CA ALA A 272 2.86 -5.92 9.77
C ALA A 272 3.84 -5.13 8.92
N TRP A 273 4.51 -4.15 9.51
CA TRP A 273 5.55 -3.34 8.88
C TRP A 273 6.77 -3.31 9.78
N VAL A 274 7.96 -3.46 9.20
CA VAL A 274 9.23 -3.43 9.92
C VAL A 274 10.13 -2.33 9.38
N SER A 275 10.89 -1.72 10.28
CA SER A 275 11.99 -0.80 9.99
C SER A 275 13.15 -1.06 10.95
N ALA A 276 14.35 -0.59 10.61
CA ALA A 276 15.48 -0.64 11.53
C ALA A 276 15.16 0.18 12.80
N GLY A 277 15.47 -0.40 13.96
CA GLY A 277 15.39 0.29 15.25
C GLY A 277 16.66 1.10 15.55
N PRO A 278 16.61 1.97 16.59
CA PRO A 278 17.76 2.75 17.06
C PRO A 278 18.83 1.91 17.77
#